data_AF-A0A3A0GG16-F1
#
_entry.id   AF-A0A3A0GG16-F1
#
_cell.length_a   1.000
_cell.length_b   1.000
_cell.length_c   1.000
_cell.angle_alpha   90.00
_cell.angle_beta   90.00
_cell.angle_gamma   90.00
#
_symmetry.space_group_name_H-M   'P 1'
#
loop_
_entity.id
_entity.type
_entity.pdbx_description
1 polymer ?
#
loop_
_entity_poly.entity_id
_entity_poly.type
_entity_poly.pdbx_seq_one_letter_code
_entity_poly.pdbx_strand_id
1 'polypeptide(L)'
;MAMIKTAISMSETIFEEASEAARDMNVSRSHLIVLALEDFLRKRENAKLLEQLNAAHGDDLDAGDRAFLDKGKRGLRDLLEDDEW
;
A
#
# COMPACT_ATOMS: atom_id res chain seq x y z
N MET A 1 20.08 -10.01 16.10
CA MET A 1 19.84 -8.55 16.04
C MET A 1 19.94 -7.97 17.44
N ALA A 2 20.55 -6.81 17.62
CA ALA A 2 20.66 -6.18 18.95
C ALA A 2 19.34 -5.48 19.31
N MET A 3 18.84 -5.66 20.53
CA MET A 3 17.69 -4.90 21.04
C MET A 3 18.16 -3.59 21.65
N ILE A 4 17.57 -2.48 21.22
CA ILE A 4 17.81 -1.13 21.76
C ILE A 4 16.60 -0.74 22.63
N LYS A 5 16.86 -0.27 23.85
CA LYS A 5 15.82 0.30 24.72
C LYS A 5 15.79 1.81 24.54
N THR A 6 14.61 2.34 24.28
CA THR A 6 14.40 3.77 24.07
C THR A 6 13.16 4.20 24.85
N ALA A 7 13.28 5.28 25.62
CA ALA A 7 12.13 5.95 26.21
C ALA A 7 11.55 6.91 25.17
N ILE A 8 10.23 6.86 24.97
CA ILE A 8 9.51 7.74 24.06
C ILE A 8 8.41 8.47 24.84
N SER A 9 8.25 9.75 24.55
CA SER A 9 7.12 10.53 25.05
C SER A 9 5.91 10.28 24.16
N MET A 10 4.74 10.04 24.77
CA MET A 10 3.46 9.91 24.09
C MET A 10 2.35 10.46 25.00
N SER A 11 1.17 10.73 24.44
CA SER A 11 0.01 11.11 25.25
C SER A 11 -0.45 9.93 26.11
N GLU A 12 -1.00 10.25 27.28
CA GLU A 12 -1.57 9.26 28.21
C GLU A 12 -2.66 8.42 27.54
N THR A 13 -3.55 9.07 26.78
CA THR A 13 -4.62 8.38 26.03
C THR A 13 -4.07 7.30 25.10
N ILE A 14 -3.04 7.61 24.30
CA ILE A 14 -2.44 6.63 23.38
C ILE A 14 -1.75 5.51 24.15
N PHE A 15 -1.10 5.83 25.27
CA PHE A 15 -0.47 4.82 26.11
C PHE A 15 -1.48 3.83 26.69
N GLU A 16 -2.63 4.31 27.14
CA GLU A 16 -3.72 3.49 27.67
C GLU A 16 -4.35 2.61 26.58
N GLU A 17 -4.73 3.20 25.45
CA GLU A 17 -5.29 2.47 24.31
C GLU A 17 -4.33 1.39 23.78
N ALA A 18 -3.04 1.72 23.63
CA ALA A 18 -2.04 0.74 23.22
C ALA A 18 -1.83 -0.35 24.29
N SER A 19 -2.00 -0.02 25.56
CA SER A 19 -1.89 -0.99 26.65
C SER A 19 -3.07 -1.97 26.65
N GLU A 20 -4.28 -1.48 26.38
CA GLU A 20 -5.48 -2.31 26.24
C GLU A 20 -5.39 -3.22 25.00
N ALA A 21 -5.07 -2.65 23.83
CA ALA A 21 -4.89 -3.42 22.61
C ALA A 21 -3.82 -4.51 22.74
N ALA A 22 -2.71 -4.22 23.42
CA ALA A 22 -1.67 -5.23 23.66
C ALA A 22 -2.18 -6.38 24.53
N ARG A 23 -3.01 -6.09 25.54
CA ARG A 23 -3.64 -7.12 26.39
C ARG A 23 -4.60 -7.98 25.59
N ASP A 24 -5.47 -7.37 24.79
CA ASP A 24 -6.44 -8.09 23.96
C ASP A 24 -5.78 -9.01 22.95
N MET A 25 -4.64 -8.57 22.40
CA MET A 25 -3.82 -9.36 21.48
C MET A 25 -2.89 -10.36 22.20
N ASN A 26 -2.89 -10.38 23.54
CA ASN A 26 -2.01 -11.21 24.37
C ASN A 26 -0.50 -11.04 24.04
N VAL A 27 -0.07 -9.80 23.81
CA VAL A 27 1.33 -9.44 23.53
C VAL A 27 1.83 -8.38 24.51
N SER A 28 3.15 -8.21 24.62
CA SER A 28 3.70 -7.09 25.39
C SER A 28 3.47 -5.76 24.66
N ARG A 29 3.31 -4.68 25.41
CA ARG A 29 3.19 -3.32 24.87
C ARG A 29 4.35 -2.95 23.95
N SER A 30 5.58 -3.28 24.35
CA SER A 30 6.76 -3.04 23.52
C SER A 30 6.70 -3.81 22.20
N HIS A 31 6.17 -5.03 22.21
CA HIS A 31 5.98 -5.81 20.99
C HIS A 31 4.90 -5.21 20.08
N LEU A 32 3.77 -4.76 20.64
CA LEU A 32 2.74 -4.06 19.88
C LEU A 32 3.31 -2.80 19.19
N ILE A 33 4.11 -2.01 19.90
CA ILE A 33 4.75 -0.81 19.34
C ILE A 33 5.69 -1.17 18.19
N VAL A 34 6.46 -2.25 18.31
CA VAL A 34 7.32 -2.74 17.22
C VAL A 34 6.49 -3.15 16.01
N LEU A 35 5.42 -3.93 16.21
CA LEU A 35 4.52 -4.36 15.12
C LEU A 35 3.88 -3.16 14.41
N ALA A 36 3.44 -2.15 15.16
CA ALA A 36 2.86 -0.93 14.61
C ALA A 36 3.88 -0.13 13.79
N LEU A 37 5.12 -0.02 14.27
CA LEU A 37 6.20 0.66 13.55
C LEU A 37 6.57 -0.09 12.26
N GLU A 38 6.67 -1.42 12.30
CA GLU A 38 6.94 -2.24 11.11
C GLU A 38 5.84 -2.08 10.06
N ASP A 39 4.57 -2.12 10.48
CA ASP A 39 3.44 -1.91 9.57
C ASP A 39 3.42 -0.50 8.96
N PHE A 40 3.67 0.52 9.78
CA PHE A 40 3.77 1.90 9.32
C PHE A 40 4.89 2.10 8.28
N LEU A 41 6.08 1.56 8.56
CA LEU A 41 7.22 1.66 7.65
C LEU A 41 6.94 0.94 6.32
N ARG A 42 6.36 -0.26 6.37
CA ARG A 42 5.96 -1.00 5.17
C ARG A 42 4.93 -0.22 4.33
N LYS A 43 3.90 0.33 4.96
CA LYS A 43 2.89 1.16 4.26
C LYS A 43 3.52 2.39 3.61
N ARG A 44 4.44 3.05 4.31
CA ARG A 44 5.16 4.22 3.79
C ARG A 44 6.07 3.87 2.61
N GLU A 45 6.78 2.74 2.68
CA GLU A 45 7.59 2.24 1.58
C GLU A 45 6.74 1.94 0.35
N ASN A 46 5.62 1.22 0.54
CA ASN A 46 4.67 0.94 -0.55
C ASN A 46 4.13 2.22 -1.19
N ALA A 47 3.78 3.24 -0.38
CA ALA A 47 3.32 4.52 -0.91
C ALA A 47 4.39 5.22 -1.75
N LYS A 48 5.65 5.19 -1.30
CA LYS A 48 6.78 5.74 -2.06
C LYS A 48 7.02 5.00 -3.37
N LEU A 49 6.92 3.67 -3.35
CA LEU A 49 7.06 2.85 -4.57
C LEU A 49 5.93 3.17 -5.56
N LEU A 50 4.70 3.31 -5.08
CA LEU A 50 3.57 3.69 -5.92
C LEU A 50 3.75 5.09 -6.52
N GLU A 51 4.26 6.05 -5.74
CA GLU A 51 4.59 7.39 -6.25
C GLU A 51 5.65 7.34 -7.35
N GLN A 52 6.69 6.50 -7.20
CA GLN A 52 7.71 6.30 -8.24
C GLN A 52 7.13 5.65 -9.50
N LEU A 53 6.26 4.66 -9.34
CA LEU A 53 5.57 4.02 -10.45
C LEU A 53 4.70 5.03 -11.21
N ASN A 54 3.93 5.83 -10.48
CA ASN A 54 3.11 6.89 -11.05
C ASN A 54 3.98 7.99 -11.68
N ALA A 55 5.17 8.29 -11.17
CA ALA A 55 6.08 9.22 -11.82
C ALA A 55 6.65 8.67 -13.14
N ALA A 56 6.90 7.35 -13.20
CA ALA A 56 7.42 6.70 -14.41
C ALA A 56 6.36 6.48 -15.50
N HIS A 57 5.09 6.35 -15.11
CA HIS A 57 3.97 6.02 -16.00
C HIS A 57 2.83 7.05 -15.99
N GLY A 58 3.02 8.17 -15.30
CA GLY A 58 2.00 9.21 -15.13
C GLY A 58 1.94 10.22 -16.27
N ASP A 59 2.82 10.08 -17.27
CA ASP A 59 2.64 10.75 -18.53
C ASP A 59 1.35 10.24 -19.19
N ASP A 60 0.61 11.17 -19.81
CA ASP A 60 -0.57 10.83 -20.59
C ASP A 60 -0.21 9.80 -21.66
N LEU A 61 -1.15 8.90 -21.97
CA LEU A 61 -1.00 7.93 -23.06
C LEU A 61 -0.47 8.63 -24.30
N ASP A 62 0.71 8.23 -24.74
CA ASP A 62 1.32 8.80 -25.93
C ASP A 62 0.54 8.37 -27.19
N ALA A 63 0.89 8.93 -28.35
CA ALA A 63 0.18 8.60 -29.58
C ALA A 63 0.28 7.10 -29.95
N GLY A 64 1.38 6.43 -29.57
CA GLY A 64 1.59 5.00 -29.75
C GLY A 64 0.73 4.17 -28.81
N ASP A 65 0.66 4.54 -27.53
CA ASP A 65 -0.17 3.91 -26.51
C ASP A 65 -1.66 4.01 -26.89
N ARG A 66 -2.10 5.19 -27.33
CA ARG A 66 -3.47 5.40 -27.81
C ARG A 66 -3.75 4.53 -29.03
N ALA A 67 -2.85 4.48 -30.01
CA ALA A 67 -3.02 3.66 -31.21
C ALA A 67 -3.08 2.16 -30.90
N PHE A 68 -2.29 1.69 -29.93
CA PHE A 68 -2.30 0.32 -29.45
C PHE A 68 -3.64 -0.04 -28.78
N LEU A 69 -4.11 0.81 -27.86
CA LEU A 69 -5.40 0.62 -27.19
C LEU A 69 -6.57 0.63 -28.18
N ASP A 70 -6.52 1.51 -29.18
CA ASP A 70 -7.53 1.60 -30.22
C ASP A 70 -7.59 0.34 -31.08
N LYS A 71 -6.43 -0.24 -31.42
CA LYS A 71 -6.36 -1.51 -32.14
C LYS A 71 -6.89 -2.67 -31.30
N GLY A 72 -6.56 -2.71 -30.01
CA GLY A 72 -7.08 -3.70 -29.08
C GLY A 72 -8.60 -3.63 -28.91
N LYS A 73 -9.15 -2.42 -28.76
CA LYS A 73 -10.61 -2.18 -28.68
C LYS A 73 -11.34 -2.60 -29.94
N ARG A 74 -10.75 -2.35 -31.12
CA ARG A 74 -11.30 -2.83 -32.40
C ARG A 74 -11.33 -4.35 -32.46
N GLY A 75 -10.20 -5.01 -32.19
CA GLY A 75 -10.15 -6.48 -32.20
C GLY A 75 -11.09 -7.15 -31.18
N LEU A 76 -11.27 -6.54 -30.00
CA LEU A 76 -12.25 -7.01 -29.02
C LEU A 76 -13.70 -6.82 -29.52
N ARG A 77 -14.00 -5.69 -30.18
CA ARG A 77 -15.32 -5.45 -30.75
C ARG A 77 -15.63 -6.46 -31.84
N ASP A 78 -14.68 -6.71 -32.74
CA ASP A 78 -14.83 -7.69 -33.82
C ASP A 78 -15.08 -9.10 -33.26
N LEU A 79 -14.37 -9.49 -32.20
CA LEU A 79 -14.57 -10.79 -31.52
C LEU A 79 -15.96 -10.93 -30.89
N LEU A 80 -16.49 -9.83 -30.32
CA LEU A 80 -17.80 -9.81 -29.66
C LEU A 80 -18.95 -9.67 -30.67
N GLU A 81 -18.71 -9.12 -31.86
CA GLU A 81 -19.66 -9.07 -32.97
C GLU A 81 -19.79 -10.44 -33.67
N ASP A 82 -18.73 -11.26 -33.67
CA ASP A 82 -18.77 -12.65 -34.15
C ASP A 82 -19.45 -13.62 -33.17
N ASP A 83 -19.65 -13.19 -31.91
CA ASP A 83 -20.34 -13.94 -30.84
C ASP A 83 -21.83 -13.54 -30.79
N GLU A 84 -22.52 -13.56 -31.94
CA GLU A 84 -23.99 -13.55 -31.97
C GLU A 84 -24.51 -14.88 -31.43
N TRP A 85 -25.10 -14.84 -30.23
CA TRP A 85 -25.84 -15.95 -29.61
C TRP A 85 -27.11 -16.31 -30.40
#